data_AF-A0A5P9FQS4-F1
#
_entry.id   AF-A0A5P9FQS4-F1
#
_cell.length_a   1.000
_cell.length_b   1.000
_cell.length_c   1.000
_cell.angle_alpha   90.00
_cell.angle_beta   90.00
_cell.angle_gamma   90.00
#
_symmetry.space_group_name_H-M   'P 1'
#
loop_
_entity.id
_entity.type
_entity.pdbx_description
1 polymer ?
#
loop_
_entity_poly.entity_id
_entity_poly.type
_entity_poly.pdbx_seq_one_letter_code
_entity_poly.pdbx_strand_id
1 'polypeptide(L)'
;MSDLIAEVENVRQSARMSQAEVAHQMGVSQGQYSKVVANRVPLAPKMAAKMKAWLEQNESTAVNIDREILEKCIELMHLLRARVEAAEEPDKKSD
;
A
#
# COMPACT_ATOMS: atom_id res chain seq x y z
N MET A 1 -21.92 5.27 -6.79
CA MET A 1 -21.88 3.79 -7.06
C MET A 1 -20.92 3.48 -8.20
N SER A 2 -20.93 4.28 -9.28
CA SER A 2 -19.81 4.40 -10.25
C SER A 2 -18.47 4.70 -9.56
N ASP A 3 -18.52 5.46 -8.47
CA ASP A 3 -17.32 5.94 -7.77
C ASP A 3 -16.54 4.82 -7.08
N LEU A 4 -17.23 3.83 -6.50
CA LEU A 4 -16.59 2.70 -5.81
C LEU A 4 -15.80 1.82 -6.80
N ILE A 5 -16.36 1.58 -7.99
CA ILE A 5 -15.66 0.80 -9.03
C ILE A 5 -14.43 1.56 -9.50
N ALA A 6 -14.55 2.88 -9.71
CA ALA A 6 -13.44 3.73 -10.12
C ALA A 6 -12.32 3.77 -9.06
N GLU A 7 -12.67 3.89 -7.79
CA GLU A 7 -11.74 3.88 -6.67
C GLU A 7 -10.95 2.57 -6.58
N VAL A 8 -11.65 1.43 -6.63
CA VAL A 8 -11.00 0.11 -6.66
C VAL A 8 -10.05 -0.02 -7.85
N GLU A 9 -10.48 0.39 -9.05
CA GLU A 9 -9.64 0.28 -10.24
C GLU A 9 -8.44 1.24 -10.20
N ASN A 10 -8.56 2.40 -9.57
CA ASN A 10 -7.44 3.31 -9.34
C ASN A 10 -6.39 2.69 -8.41
N VAL A 11 -6.82 2.13 -7.27
CA VAL A 11 -5.91 1.45 -6.33
C VAL A 11 -5.27 0.22 -6.99
N ARG A 12 -6.04 -0.56 -7.75
CA ARG A 12 -5.50 -1.70 -8.50
C ARG A 12 -4.39 -1.24 -9.46
N GLN A 13 -4.64 -0.19 -10.23
CA GLN A 13 -3.69 0.29 -11.23
C GLN A 13 -2.44 0.90 -10.61
N SER A 14 -2.57 1.66 -9.52
CA SER A 14 -1.43 2.22 -8.80
C SER A 14 -0.57 1.13 -8.17
N ALA A 15 -1.19 0.06 -7.66
CA ALA A 15 -0.52 -1.13 -7.17
C ALA A 15 -0.01 -2.07 -8.29
N ARG A 16 -0.22 -1.71 -9.57
CA ARG A 16 0.15 -2.50 -10.77
C ARG A 16 -0.40 -3.94 -10.76
N MET A 17 -1.55 -4.14 -10.13
CA MET A 17 -2.18 -5.44 -10.03
C MET A 17 -3.05 -5.75 -11.25
N SER A 18 -3.07 -7.00 -11.68
CA SER A 18 -4.02 -7.51 -12.67
C SER A 18 -5.42 -7.66 -12.09
N GLN A 19 -6.44 -7.70 -12.95
CA GLN A 19 -7.81 -7.98 -12.53
C GLN A 19 -7.97 -9.38 -11.91
N ALA A 20 -7.13 -10.34 -12.34
CA ALA A 20 -7.15 -11.70 -11.78
C ALA A 20 -6.66 -11.72 -10.33
N GLU A 21 -5.62 -10.96 -10.01
CA GLU A 21 -5.08 -10.84 -8.65
C GLU A 21 -6.09 -10.17 -7.71
N VAL A 22 -6.71 -9.06 -8.13
CA VAL A 22 -7.73 -8.39 -7.30
C VAL A 22 -8.93 -9.31 -7.09
N ALA A 23 -9.41 -9.99 -8.13
CA ALA A 23 -10.51 -10.94 -8.01
C ALA A 23 -10.17 -12.08 -7.04
N HIS A 24 -8.95 -12.61 -7.11
CA HIS A 24 -8.46 -13.63 -6.19
C HIS A 24 -8.45 -13.12 -4.73
N GLN A 25 -7.90 -11.93 -4.48
CA GLN A 25 -7.88 -11.33 -3.15
C GLN A 25 -9.29 -11.05 -2.59
N MET A 26 -10.23 -10.66 -3.44
CA MET A 26 -11.64 -10.49 -3.06
C MET A 26 -12.39 -11.82 -2.90
N GLY A 27 -11.78 -12.96 -3.24
CA GLY A 27 -12.41 -14.28 -3.21
C GLY A 27 -13.59 -14.39 -4.20
N VAL A 28 -13.41 -13.87 -5.41
CA VAL A 28 -14.38 -13.93 -6.52
C VAL A 28 -13.69 -14.40 -7.79
N SER A 29 -14.45 -14.85 -8.79
CA SER A 29 -13.83 -15.21 -10.08
C SER A 29 -13.44 -13.96 -10.87
N GLN A 30 -12.38 -14.06 -11.67
CA GLN A 30 -11.94 -12.98 -12.55
C GLN A 30 -13.07 -12.53 -13.50
N GLY A 31 -13.85 -13.48 -14.03
CA GLY A 31 -14.97 -13.17 -14.92
C GLY A 31 -16.09 -12.39 -14.23
N GLN A 32 -16.37 -12.66 -12.94
CA GLN A 32 -17.32 -11.87 -12.16
C GLN A 32 -16.81 -10.44 -11.96
N TYR A 33 -15.57 -10.30 -11.54
CA TYR A 33 -14.93 -9.00 -11.34
C TYR A 33 -14.92 -8.17 -12.64
N SER A 34 -14.44 -8.77 -13.73
CA SER A 34 -14.32 -8.13 -15.05
C SER A 34 -15.66 -7.60 -15.58
N LYS A 35 -16.75 -8.37 -15.41
CA LYS A 35 -18.09 -7.92 -15.80
C LYS A 35 -18.56 -6.71 -15.02
N VAL A 36 -18.27 -6.65 -13.72
CA VAL A 36 -18.65 -5.54 -12.85
C VAL A 36 -17.86 -4.28 -13.21
N VAL A 37 -16.54 -4.37 -13.30
CA VAL A 37 -15.70 -3.18 -13.62
C VAL A 37 -15.91 -2.66 -15.04
N ALA A 38 -16.29 -3.52 -15.98
CA ALA A 38 -16.69 -3.13 -17.33
C ALA A 38 -18.14 -2.60 -17.40
N ASN A 39 -18.83 -2.42 -16.27
CA ASN A 39 -20.24 -2.02 -16.18
C ASN A 39 -21.19 -2.88 -17.03
N ARG A 40 -20.83 -4.14 -17.31
CA ARG A 40 -21.68 -5.09 -18.08
C ARG A 40 -22.79 -5.69 -17.23
N VAL A 41 -22.62 -5.65 -15.90
CA VAL A 41 -23.62 -6.08 -14.93
C VAL A 41 -23.73 -5.05 -13.80
N PRO A 42 -24.91 -4.85 -13.20
CA PRO A 42 -25.06 -3.99 -12.04
C PRO A 42 -24.20 -4.46 -10.87
N LEU A 43 -23.68 -3.52 -10.09
CA LEU A 43 -22.93 -3.82 -8.88
C LEU A 43 -23.86 -4.38 -7.80
N ALA A 44 -23.80 -5.69 -7.58
CA ALA A 44 -24.55 -6.34 -6.53
C ALA A 44 -24.03 -5.94 -5.13
N PRO A 45 -24.89 -5.81 -4.10
CA PRO A 45 -24.49 -5.39 -2.76
C PRO A 45 -23.36 -6.24 -2.15
N LYS A 46 -23.38 -7.56 -2.39
CA LYS A 46 -22.34 -8.47 -1.91
C LYS A 46 -20.97 -8.19 -2.53
N MET A 47 -20.93 -7.80 -3.81
CA MET A 47 -19.68 -7.40 -4.47
C MET A 47 -19.22 -6.03 -3.98
N ALA A 48 -20.15 -5.09 -3.79
CA ALA A 48 -19.82 -3.77 -3.23
C ALA A 48 -19.18 -3.91 -1.82
N ALA A 49 -19.70 -4.79 -0.98
CA ALA A 49 -19.12 -5.06 0.34
C ALA A 49 -17.69 -5.62 0.25
N LYS A 50 -17.43 -6.55 -0.69
CA LYS A 50 -16.09 -7.10 -0.94
C LYS A 50 -15.12 -6.02 -1.45
N MET A 51 -15.57 -5.15 -2.35
CA MET A 51 -14.80 -4.03 -2.86
C MET A 51 -14.39 -3.05 -1.75
N LYS A 52 -15.31 -2.69 -0.87
CA LYS A 52 -15.04 -1.84 0.29
C LYS A 52 -14.02 -2.49 1.25
N ALA A 53 -14.25 -3.75 1.62
CA ALA A 53 -13.34 -4.48 2.51
C ALA A 53 -11.92 -4.60 1.92
N TRP A 54 -11.81 -4.76 0.61
CA TRP A 54 -10.51 -4.81 -0.07
C TRP A 54 -9.80 -3.45 -0.06
N LEU A 55 -10.53 -2.34 -0.25
CA LEU A 55 -9.98 -0.99 -0.13
C LEU A 55 -9.45 -0.72 1.28
N GLU A 56 -10.25 -1.03 2.31
CA GLU A 56 -9.86 -0.87 3.72
C GLU A 56 -8.58 -1.67 4.06
N GLN A 57 -8.44 -2.89 3.52
CA GLN A 57 -7.25 -3.71 3.70
C GLN A 57 -6.00 -3.10 3.04
N ASN A 58 -6.15 -2.53 1.84
CA ASN A 58 -5.03 -1.89 1.13
C ASN A 58 -4.60 -0.59 1.82
N GLU A 59 -5.55 0.21 2.29
CA GLU A 59 -5.25 1.43 3.06
C GLU A 59 -4.49 1.09 4.35
N SER A 60 -4.95 0.10 5.11
CA SER A 60 -4.26 -0.37 6.32
C SER A 60 -2.83 -0.85 6.04
N THR A 61 -2.63 -1.54 4.91
CA THR A 61 -1.30 -2.03 4.50
C THR A 61 -0.38 -0.88 4.11
N ALA A 62 -0.87 0.12 3.37
CA ALA A 62 -0.10 1.30 2.98
C ALA A 62 0.36 2.10 4.21
N VAL A 63 -0.54 2.35 5.16
CA VAL A 63 -0.23 3.04 6.42
C VAL A 63 0.84 2.30 7.22
N ASN A 64 0.82 0.96 7.20
CA ASN A 64 1.83 0.17 7.89
C ASN A 64 3.22 0.30 7.24
N ILE A 65 3.29 0.24 5.91
CA ILE A 65 4.55 0.40 5.16
C ILE A 65 5.15 1.79 5.39
N ASP A 66 4.35 2.85 5.35
CA ASP A 66 4.83 4.21 5.58
C ASP A 66 5.44 4.37 6.98
N ARG A 67 4.83 3.73 7.98
CA ARG A 67 5.37 3.69 9.34
C ARG A 67 6.71 2.96 9.41
N GLU A 68 6.81 1.78 8.79
CA GLU A 68 8.07 1.01 8.74
C GLU A 68 9.19 1.81 8.06
N ILE A 69 8.89 2.49 6.95
CA ILE A 69 9.84 3.36 6.25
C ILE A 69 10.32 4.48 7.18
N LEU A 70 9.40 5.16 7.88
CA LEU A 70 9.74 6.24 8.79
C LEU A 70 10.65 5.76 9.93
N GLU A 71 10.33 4.61 10.53
CA GLU A 71 11.14 3.98 11.58
C GLU A 71 12.57 3.69 11.07
N LYS A 72 12.71 3.17 9.84
CA LYS A 72 14.02 2.94 9.21
C LYS A 72 14.78 4.21 8.87
N CYS A 73 14.11 5.28 8.46
CA CYS A 73 14.74 6.57 8.24
C CYS A 73 15.28 7.17 9.55
N ILE A 74 14.53 7.06 10.65
CA ILE A 74 14.96 7.53 11.98
C ILE A 74 16.18 6.73 12.45
N GLU A 75 16.15 5.40 12.31
CA GLU A 75 17.27 4.53 12.66
C GLU A 75 18.54 4.92 11.88
N LEU A 76 18.42 5.16 10.57
CA LEU A 76 19.52 5.61 9.72
C LEU A 76 20.09 6.97 10.17
N MET A 77 19.23 7.93 10.53
CA MET A 77 19.67 9.25 11.00
C MET A 77 20.48 9.16 12.31
N HIS A 78 20.09 8.30 13.23
CA HIS A 78 20.86 8.07 14.47
C HIS A 78 22.22 7.44 14.17
N LEU A 79 22.27 6.44 13.29
CA LEU A 79 23.54 5.82 12.89
C LEU A 79 24.48 6.80 12.20
N LEU A 80 23.95 7.66 11.31
CA LEU A 80 24.74 8.69 10.65
C LEU A 80 25.29 9.71 11.65
N ARG A 81 24.48 10.17 12.61
CA ARG A 81 24.92 11.06 13.68
C ARG A 81 26.07 10.45 14.49
N ALA A 82 25.91 9.21 14.94
CA ALA A 82 26.95 8.52 15.72
C ALA A 82 28.27 8.38 14.93
N ARG A 83 28.20 8.17 13.60
CA ARG A 83 29.39 8.12 12.74
C ARG A 83 30.07 9.48 12.59
N VAL A 84 29.30 10.57 12.52
CA VAL A 84 29.86 11.93 12.48
C VAL A 84 30.55 12.26 13.79
N GLU A 85 29.91 12.00 14.93
CA GLU A 85 30.48 12.25 16.26
C GLU A 85 31.78 11.46 16.48
N ALA A 86 31.81 10.17 16.10
CA ALA A 86 33.02 9.35 16.19
C ALA A 86 34.15 9.82 15.25
N ALA A 87 33.84 10.50 14.15
CA ALA A 87 34.84 11.03 13.22
C ALA A 87 35.45 12.36 13.71
N GLU A 88 34.78 13.08 14.62
CA GLU A 88 35.23 14.36 15.19
C GLU A 88 36.10 14.19 16.46
N GLU A 89 36.21 12.98 17.02
CA GLU A 89 36.99 12.72 18.25
C GLU A 89 38.53 12.57 18.13
N PRO A 90 39.23 12.47 16.97
CA PRO A 90 40.66 12.15 16.99
C PRO A 90 41.60 13.32 17.35
N ASP A 91 41.11 14.56 17.54
CA ASP A 91 41.99 15.75 17.63
C ASP A 91 42.23 16.30 19.05
N LYS A 92 41.83 15.58 20.12
CA LYS A 92 41.96 16.06 21.52
C LYS A 92 42.94 15.28 22.41
N LYS A 93 43.84 14.48 21.83
CA LYS A 93 44.94 13.82 22.58
C LYS A 93 46.28 14.06 21.92
N SER A 94 46.72 15.31 21.89
CA SER A 94 48.13 15.67 21.69
C SER A 94 48.35 17.03 22.33
N ASP A 95 48.67 17.02 23.63
CA ASP A 95 49.59 17.95 24.30
C ASP A 95 49.89 17.43 25.72
#